data_AF-A0A4Y2VND1-F1
#
_entry.id   AF-A0A4Y2VND1-F1
#
_cell.length_a   1.000
_cell.length_b   1.000
_cell.length_c   1.000
_cell.angle_alpha   90.00
_cell.angle_beta   90.00
_cell.angle_gamma   90.00
#
_symmetry.space_group_name_H-M   'P 1'
#
loop_
_entity.id
_entity.type
_entity.pdbx_description
1 polymer ?
#
loop_
_entity_poly.entity_id
_entity_poly.type
_entity_poly.pdbx_seq_one_letter_code
_entity_poly.pdbx_strand_id
1 'polypeptide(L)'
;MSKSRLHRMLQILYVFGHRLCSVSPTDPYHTSNALEALRLVWSSIPDHFVCHKEMNDAYEDMFPAEIISRAHSFYEEAIRQTVSCREPRPLSQFCRSMMRKSLVDNKCWLPDGIKRLKLPPRFKSFLNLRTDNLHPENFQAP
;
A
#
# COMPACT_ATOMS: atom_id res chain seq x y z
N MET A 1 1.11 1.24 21.49
CA MET A 1 0.99 1.49 20.03
C MET A 1 -0.17 2.46 19.77
N SER A 2 -0.13 3.30 18.72
CA SER A 2 -1.18 4.30 18.49
C SER A 2 -2.46 3.69 17.91
N LYS A 3 -3.62 4.28 18.24
CA LYS A 3 -4.93 3.84 17.70
C LYS A 3 -4.94 3.83 16.16
N SER A 4 -4.36 4.86 15.54
CA SER A 4 -4.24 4.92 14.07
C SER A 4 -3.44 3.74 13.51
N ARG A 5 -2.38 3.32 14.19
CA ARG A 5 -1.55 2.19 13.73
C ARG A 5 -2.28 0.86 13.84
N LEU A 6 -3.00 0.65 14.94
CA LEU A 6 -3.89 -0.50 15.09
C LEU A 6 -4.92 -0.58 13.97
N HIS A 7 -5.60 0.53 13.66
CA HIS A 7 -6.55 0.58 12.55
C HIS A 7 -5.92 0.26 11.19
N ARG A 8 -4.69 0.69 10.93
CA ARG A 8 -3.98 0.34 9.68
C ARG A 8 -3.75 -1.16 9.54
N MET A 9 -3.33 -1.80 10.63
CA MET A 9 -3.16 -3.26 10.63
C MET A 9 -4.49 -3.99 10.51
N LEU A 10 -5.54 -3.47 11.16
CA LEU A 10 -6.89 -4.01 11.01
C LEU A 10 -7.40 -3.88 9.57
N GLN A 11 -7.07 -2.80 8.86
CA GLN A 11 -7.39 -2.65 7.44
C GLN A 11 -6.75 -3.74 6.59
N ILE A 12 -5.50 -4.12 6.87
CA ILE A 12 -4.84 -5.26 6.20
C ILE A 12 -5.63 -6.55 6.47
N LEU A 13 -5.90 -6.83 7.75
CA LEU A 13 -6.64 -8.03 8.17
C LEU A 13 -8.05 -8.09 7.57
N TYR A 14 -8.74 -6.94 7.46
CA TYR A 14 -10.06 -6.85 6.88
C TYR A 14 -10.06 -7.16 5.38
N VAL A 15 -9.15 -6.56 4.61
CA VAL A 15 -9.02 -6.84 3.17
C VAL A 15 -8.61 -8.29 2.93
N PHE A 16 -7.72 -8.83 3.78
CA PHE A 16 -7.36 -10.24 3.76
C PHE A 16 -8.55 -11.16 4.08
N GLY A 17 -9.36 -10.84 5.10
CA GLY A 17 -10.55 -11.60 5.47
C GLY A 17 -11.59 -11.63 4.36
N HIS A 18 -11.77 -10.54 3.62
CA HIS A 18 -12.65 -10.49 2.46
C HIS A 18 -12.23 -11.46 1.34
N ARG A 19 -10.93 -11.78 1.22
CA ARG A 19 -10.45 -12.85 0.33
C ARG A 19 -10.94 -14.22 0.79
N LEU A 20 -10.91 -14.48 2.10
CA LEU A 20 -11.28 -15.78 2.69
C LEU A 20 -12.79 -16.04 2.69
N CYS A 21 -13.61 -15.00 2.77
CA CYS A 21 -15.08 -15.12 2.79
C CYS A 21 -15.73 -15.16 1.39
N SER A 22 -14.97 -15.07 0.31
CA SER A 22 -15.52 -15.18 -1.04
C SER A 22 -16.01 -16.60 -1.32
N VAL A 23 -17.25 -16.71 -1.80
CA VAL A 23 -18.03 -17.95 -1.95
C VAL A 23 -17.47 -18.89 -3.04
N SER A 24 -16.46 -18.48 -3.80
CA SER A 24 -15.79 -19.34 -4.79
C SER A 24 -14.26 -19.36 -4.58
N PRO A 25 -13.69 -20.48 -4.09
CA PRO A 25 -12.25 -20.66 -3.90
C PRO A 25 -11.41 -20.54 -5.19
N THR A 26 -12.06 -20.44 -6.35
CA THR A 26 -11.44 -20.52 -7.68
C THR A 26 -11.53 -19.23 -8.49
N ASP A 27 -12.07 -18.13 -7.97
CA ASP A 27 -12.06 -16.85 -8.72
C ASP A 27 -10.72 -16.11 -8.52
N PRO A 28 -9.79 -16.15 -9.51
CA PRO A 28 -8.51 -15.48 -9.41
C PRO A 28 -8.65 -13.96 -9.50
N TYR A 29 -9.74 -13.46 -10.08
CA TYR A 29 -10.01 -12.03 -10.24
C TYR A 29 -10.28 -11.36 -8.90
N HIS A 30 -10.96 -12.05 -7.96
CA HIS A 30 -11.22 -11.52 -6.62
C HIS A 30 -9.95 -11.33 -5.79
N THR A 31 -9.03 -12.30 -5.84
CA THR A 31 -7.74 -12.18 -5.13
C THR A 31 -6.90 -11.04 -5.70
N SER A 32 -6.86 -10.92 -7.03
CA SER A 32 -6.15 -9.82 -7.73
C SER A 32 -6.70 -8.45 -7.34
N ASN A 33 -8.03 -8.29 -7.29
CA ASN A 33 -8.67 -7.03 -6.90
C ASN A 33 -8.37 -6.63 -5.45
N ALA A 34 -8.36 -7.58 -4.52
CA ALA A 34 -8.06 -7.31 -3.11
C ALA A 34 -6.59 -6.89 -2.91
N LEU A 35 -5.66 -7.58 -3.58
CA LEU A 35 -4.24 -7.20 -3.61
C LEU A 35 -4.06 -5.80 -4.17
N GLU A 36 -4.69 -5.51 -5.31
CA GLU A 36 -4.58 -4.21 -5.97
C GLU A 36 -5.19 -3.08 -5.12
N ALA A 37 -6.33 -3.33 -4.48
CA ALA A 37 -6.93 -2.38 -3.55
C ALA A 37 -5.99 -2.08 -2.37
N LEU A 38 -5.40 -3.13 -1.78
CA LEU A 38 -4.43 -2.96 -0.69
C LEU A 38 -3.20 -2.19 -1.17
N ARG A 39 -2.65 -2.54 -2.35
CA ARG A 39 -1.52 -1.84 -2.98
C ARG A 39 -1.81 -0.35 -3.15
N LEU A 40 -2.99 0.01 -3.68
CA LEU A 40 -3.38 1.40 -3.92
C LEU A 40 -3.53 2.20 -2.63
N VAL A 41 -4.20 1.63 -1.62
CA VAL A 41 -4.35 2.27 -0.30
C VAL A 41 -2.99 2.49 0.34
N TRP A 42 -2.16 1.43 0.41
CA TRP A 42 -0.84 1.51 1.03
C TRP A 42 0.14 2.34 0.23
N SER A 43 -0.05 2.49 -1.08
CA SER A 43 0.75 3.41 -1.91
C SER A 43 0.41 4.88 -1.70
N SER A 44 -0.74 5.19 -1.08
CA SER A 44 -1.27 6.54 -0.91
C SER A 44 -0.99 7.17 0.46
N ILE A 45 -0.39 6.42 1.38
CA ILE A 45 -0.14 6.88 2.75
C ILE A 45 1.36 6.96 3.06
N PRO A 46 1.79 7.90 3.91
CA PRO A 46 3.19 8.02 4.32
C PRO A 46 3.57 7.08 5.48
N ASP A 47 2.64 6.25 5.96
CA ASP A 47 2.83 5.39 7.12
C ASP A 47 3.94 4.36 6.89
N HIS A 48 4.68 4.03 7.96
CA HIS A 48 5.76 3.03 7.94
C HIS A 48 5.22 1.65 7.49
N PHE A 49 6.09 0.79 6.97
CA PHE A 49 5.70 -0.59 6.69
C PHE A 49 5.33 -1.33 7.97
N VAL A 50 4.39 -2.27 7.88
CA VAL A 50 3.98 -3.11 9.01
C VAL A 50 4.79 -4.40 8.97
N CYS A 51 5.57 -4.67 10.02
CA CYS A 51 6.28 -5.94 10.14
C CYS A 51 5.39 -7.01 10.79
N HIS A 52 5.73 -8.28 10.56
CA HIS A 52 4.98 -9.42 11.11
C HIS A 52 4.88 -9.35 12.62
N LYS A 53 6.01 -9.10 13.30
CA LYS A 53 6.07 -8.97 14.75
C LYS A 53 5.09 -7.91 15.28
N GLU A 54 5.05 -6.73 14.64
CA GLU A 54 4.13 -5.67 15.06
C GLU A 54 2.67 -6.09 14.93
N MET A 55 2.33 -6.86 13.88
CA MET A 55 0.97 -7.36 13.68
C MET A 55 0.62 -8.48 14.67
N ASN A 56 1.59 -9.35 14.99
CA ASN A 56 1.42 -10.41 15.97
C ASN A 56 1.21 -9.84 17.38
N ASP A 57 2.11 -8.96 17.83
CA ASP A 57 2.02 -8.28 19.14
C ASP A 57 0.70 -7.51 19.32
N ALA A 58 0.03 -7.15 18.22
CA ALA A 58 -1.22 -6.39 18.23
C ALA A 58 -2.48 -7.26 18.35
N TYR A 59 -2.43 -8.48 17.84
CA TYR A 59 -3.62 -9.26 17.51
C TYR A 59 -3.51 -10.76 17.82
N GLU A 60 -2.42 -11.22 18.44
CA GLU A 60 -2.22 -12.64 18.81
C GLU A 60 -3.33 -13.20 19.70
N ASP A 61 -3.92 -12.38 20.58
CA ASP A 61 -5.04 -12.78 21.44
C ASP A 61 -6.38 -12.88 20.67
N MET A 62 -6.47 -12.28 19.48
CA MET A 62 -7.71 -12.21 18.69
C MET A 62 -7.72 -13.14 17.49
N PHE A 63 -6.56 -13.42 16.89
CA PHE A 63 -6.43 -14.23 15.69
C PHE A 63 -5.35 -15.30 15.85
N PRO A 64 -5.54 -16.51 15.29
CA PRO A 64 -4.50 -17.52 15.24
C PRO A 64 -3.23 -16.99 14.56
N ALA A 65 -2.06 -17.37 15.06
CA ALA A 65 -0.77 -16.95 14.51
C ALA A 65 -0.62 -17.27 13.01
N GLU A 66 -1.24 -18.36 12.53
CA GLU A 66 -1.27 -18.72 11.10
C GLU A 66 -2.01 -17.65 10.27
N ILE A 67 -3.14 -17.14 10.76
CA ILE A 67 -3.93 -16.11 10.09
C ILE A 67 -3.15 -14.80 10.01
N ILE A 68 -2.50 -14.41 11.11
CA ILE A 68 -1.65 -13.21 11.15
C ILE A 68 -0.50 -13.35 10.15
N SER A 69 0.15 -14.52 10.10
CA SER A 69 1.25 -14.79 9.18
C SER A 69 0.80 -14.71 7.72
N ARG A 70 -0.34 -15.33 7.37
CA ARG A 70 -0.89 -15.29 6.01
C ARG A 70 -1.35 -13.88 5.61
N ALA A 71 -1.93 -13.12 6.53
CA ALA A 71 -2.31 -11.73 6.29
C ALA A 71 -1.10 -10.83 6.07
N HIS A 72 -0.01 -11.06 6.82
CA HIS A 72 1.24 -10.34 6.63
C HIS A 72 1.90 -10.70 5.29
N SER A 73 1.95 -11.97 4.90
CA SER A 73 2.44 -12.35 3.55
C SER A 73 1.59 -11.75 2.43
N PHE A 74 0.26 -11.72 2.59
CA PHE A 74 -0.64 -11.04 1.65
C PHE A 74 -0.35 -9.53 1.54
N TYR A 75 0.00 -8.90 2.67
CA TYR A 75 0.41 -7.51 2.68
C TYR A 75 1.74 -7.30 1.94
N GLU A 76 2.76 -8.10 2.22
CA GLU A 76 4.06 -8.04 1.53
C GLU A 76 3.93 -8.24 0.03
N GLU A 77 3.07 -9.18 -0.40
CA GLU A 77 2.71 -9.39 -1.80
C GLU A 77 2.10 -8.14 -2.42
N ALA A 78 1.13 -7.51 -1.74
CA ALA A 78 0.49 -6.30 -2.23
C ALA A 78 1.45 -5.12 -2.36
N ILE A 79 2.37 -4.92 -1.40
CA ILE A 79 3.37 -3.84 -1.46
C ILE A 79 4.61 -4.19 -2.26
N ARG A 80 4.74 -5.45 -2.69
CA ARG A 80 5.89 -6.00 -3.43
C ARG A 80 7.22 -5.76 -2.71
N GLN A 81 7.20 -5.92 -1.39
CA GLN A 81 8.35 -5.70 -0.53
C GLN A 81 8.27 -6.59 0.71
N THR A 82 9.39 -7.20 1.07
CA THR A 82 9.57 -7.92 2.33
C THR A 82 9.88 -6.94 3.46
N VAL A 83 9.23 -7.13 4.61
CA VAL A 83 9.25 -6.22 5.75
C VAL A 83 9.62 -6.99 7.01
N SER A 84 10.93 -7.02 7.30
CA SER A 84 11.47 -7.68 8.50
C SER A 84 11.27 -6.86 9.77
N CYS A 85 11.31 -5.52 9.67
CA CYS A 85 11.13 -4.63 10.80
C CYS A 85 10.34 -3.37 10.43
N ARG A 86 10.03 -2.55 11.43
CA ARG A 86 9.25 -1.33 11.24
C ARG A 86 10.12 -0.26 10.58
N GLU A 87 10.10 -0.22 9.26
CA GLU A 87 10.92 0.71 8.47
C GLU A 87 10.10 1.86 7.89
N PRO A 88 10.69 3.06 7.81
CA PRO A 88 10.11 4.15 7.05
C PRO A 88 10.09 3.80 5.56
N ARG A 89 9.14 4.40 4.83
CA ARG A 89 9.07 4.23 3.38
C ARG A 89 10.23 4.93 2.68
N PRO A 90 10.59 4.49 1.46
CA PRO A 90 11.49 5.24 0.61
C PRO A 90 11.00 6.68 0.42
N LEU A 91 11.94 7.62 0.37
CA LEU A 91 11.66 9.05 0.19
C LEU A 91 10.74 9.31 -1.01
N SER A 92 10.89 8.54 -2.08
CA SER A 92 10.02 8.64 -3.27
C SER A 92 8.54 8.43 -2.95
N GLN A 93 8.20 7.41 -2.15
CA GLN A 93 6.81 7.12 -1.75
C GLN A 93 6.27 8.18 -0.77
N PHE A 94 7.14 8.70 0.11
CA PHE A 94 6.78 9.82 0.98
C PHE A 94 6.46 11.08 0.14
N CYS A 95 7.35 11.44 -0.79
CA CYS A 95 7.14 12.56 -1.72
C CYS A 95 5.86 12.37 -2.54
N ARG A 96 5.57 11.17 -3.03
CA ARG A 96 4.32 10.85 -3.74
C ARG A 96 3.09 11.20 -2.91
N SER A 97 3.06 10.74 -1.66
CA SER A 97 1.95 10.96 -0.75
C SER A 97 1.78 12.45 -0.43
N MET A 98 2.89 13.16 -0.20
CA MET A 98 2.88 14.60 0.07
C MET A 98 2.44 15.43 -1.14
N MET A 99 2.90 15.11 -2.35
CA MET A 99 2.48 15.80 -3.56
C MET A 99 0.99 15.59 -3.85
N ARG A 100 0.50 14.34 -3.70
CA ARG A 100 -0.93 14.03 -3.86
C ARG A 100 -1.78 14.79 -2.85
N LYS A 101 -1.34 14.82 -1.58
CA LYS A 101 -2.02 15.57 -0.52
C LYS A 101 -2.05 17.08 -0.83
N SER A 102 -0.91 17.66 -1.20
CA SER A 102 -0.81 19.08 -1.56
C SER A 102 -1.75 19.45 -2.72
N LEU A 103 -1.87 18.60 -3.74
CA LEU A 103 -2.83 18.83 -4.83
C LEU A 103 -4.28 18.89 -4.32
N VAL A 104 -4.68 17.95 -3.46
CA VAL A 104 -6.02 17.92 -2.86
C VAL A 104 -6.25 19.16 -1.98
N ASP A 105 -5.29 19.51 -1.13
CA ASP A 105 -5.35 20.69 -0.26
C ASP A 105 -5.50 22.00 -1.08
N ASN A 106 -4.92 22.03 -2.28
CA ASN A 106 -5.04 23.13 -3.25
C ASN A 106 -6.23 22.99 -4.21
N LYS A 107 -7.24 22.18 -3.87
CA LYS A 107 -8.47 21.96 -4.67
C LYS A 107 -8.21 21.45 -6.10
N CYS A 108 -7.06 20.81 -6.33
CA CYS A 108 -6.71 20.17 -7.59
C CYS A 108 -7.02 18.68 -7.52
N TRP A 109 -8.23 18.29 -7.96
CA TRP A 109 -8.69 16.91 -7.96
C TRP A 109 -7.75 15.97 -8.71
N LEU A 110 -7.48 14.79 -8.15
CA LEU A 110 -6.70 13.74 -8.81
C LEU A 110 -7.62 12.91 -9.72
N PRO A 111 -7.18 12.51 -10.94
CA PRO A 111 -5.84 12.65 -11.51
C PRO A 111 -5.59 13.98 -12.26
N ASP A 112 -6.60 14.83 -12.43
CA ASP A 112 -6.51 16.01 -13.30
C ASP A 112 -5.52 17.07 -12.80
N GLY A 113 -5.39 17.24 -11.49
CA GLY A 113 -4.36 18.05 -10.84
C GLY A 113 -2.96 17.62 -11.24
N ILE A 114 -2.71 16.31 -11.38
CA ILE A 114 -1.41 15.77 -11.85
C ILE A 114 -1.20 16.08 -13.33
N LYS A 115 -2.25 16.01 -14.16
CA LYS A 115 -2.14 16.32 -15.60
C LYS A 115 -1.68 17.76 -15.84
N ARG A 116 -2.13 18.68 -14.98
CA ARG A 116 -1.75 20.11 -14.98
C ARG A 116 -0.30 20.35 -14.57
N LEU A 117 0.31 19.42 -13.82
CA LEU A 117 1.73 19.49 -13.53
C LEU A 117 2.52 19.27 -14.83
N LYS A 118 3.47 20.16 -15.14
CA LYS A 118 4.38 20.05 -16.30
C LYS A 118 5.49 19.01 -16.04
N LEU A 119 5.11 17.83 -15.54
CA LEU A 119 6.01 16.74 -15.20
C LEU A 119 6.14 15.73 -16.36
N PRO A 120 7.30 15.06 -16.49
CA PRO A 120 7.46 13.94 -17.41
C PRO A 120 6.43 12.82 -17.17
N PRO A 121 6.04 12.05 -18.22
CA PRO A 121 5.03 10.99 -18.12
C PRO A 121 5.29 9.98 -17.00
N ARG A 122 6.56 9.62 -16.76
CA ARG A 122 6.97 8.72 -15.68
C ARG A 122 6.53 9.21 -14.30
N PHE A 123 6.77 10.48 -13.98
CA PHE A 123 6.37 11.07 -12.70
C PHE A 123 4.85 11.19 -12.61
N LYS A 124 4.16 11.47 -13.71
CA LYS A 124 2.69 11.45 -13.75
C LYS A 124 2.15 10.05 -13.45
N SER A 125 2.70 9.00 -14.04
CA SER A 125 2.31 7.61 -13.76
C SER A 125 2.58 7.22 -12.29
N PHE A 126 3.75 7.61 -11.78
CA PHE A 126 4.11 7.40 -10.37
C PHE A 126 3.13 8.09 -9.42
N LEU A 127 2.83 9.37 -9.63
CA LEU A 127 1.87 10.12 -8.84
C LEU A 127 0.43 9.58 -8.95
N ASN A 128 0.08 8.97 -10.08
CA ASN A 128 -1.20 8.29 -10.29
C ASN A 128 -1.25 6.86 -9.74
N LEU A 129 -0.22 6.43 -8.98
CA LEU A 129 -0.14 5.09 -8.37
C LEU A 129 -0.17 3.93 -9.37
N ARG A 130 0.13 4.21 -10.66
CA ARG A 130 0.22 3.17 -11.69
C ARG A 130 1.52 2.38 -11.59
N THR A 131 2.54 2.97 -10.98
CA THR A 131 3.84 2.34 -10.73
C THR A 131 4.24 2.54 -9.26
N ASP A 132 4.78 1.49 -8.65
CA ASP A 132 5.11 1.47 -7.22
C ASP A 132 6.44 2.16 -6.93
N ASN A 133 7.39 2.07 -7.87
CA ASN A 133 8.75 2.57 -7.70
C ASN A 133 9.22 3.37 -8.91
N LEU A 134 9.92 4.46 -8.63
CA LEU A 134 10.83 5.08 -9.58
C LEU A 134 12.13 4.26 -9.58
N HIS A 135 12.15 3.07 -10.21
CA HIS A 135 13.37 2.27 -10.28
C HIS A 135 14.53 3.09 -10.87
N PRO A 136 15.73 3.04 -10.27
CA PRO A 136 16.90 3.79 -10.73
C PRO A 136 17.26 3.52 -12.20
N GLU A 137 17.02 2.29 -12.63
CA GLU A 137 17.34 1.76 -13.97
C GLU A 137 16.60 2.51 -15.09
N ASN A 138 15.49 3.18 -14.77
CA ASN A 138 14.71 3.97 -15.71
C ASN A 138 15.17 5.45 -15.81
N PHE A 139 16.26 5.85 -15.16
CA PHE A 139 16.86 7.21 -15.29
C PHE A 139 17.95 7.29 -16.35
N GLN A 140 18.28 6.18 -17.03
CA GLN A 140 19.12 6.27 -18.23
C GLN A 140 18.31 6.96 -19.32
N ALA A 141 18.78 8.13 -19.74
CA ALA A 141 18.28 8.80 -20.93
C ALA A 141 18.58 7.91 -22.16
N PRO A 142 17.75 7.97 -23.22
CA PRO A 142 18.11 7.38 -24.50
C PRO A 142 19.41 7.99 -25.05
#